data_AF-A0A974A2X2-F1
#
_entry.id   AF-A0A974A2X2-F1
#
_cell.length_a   1.000
_cell.length_b   1.000
_cell.length_c   1.000
_cell.angle_alpha   90.00
_cell.angle_beta   90.00
_cell.angle_gamma   90.00
#
_symmetry.space_group_name_H-M   'P 1'
#
loop_
_entity.id
_entity.type
_entity.pdbx_description
1 polymer ?
#
loop_
_entity_poly.entity_id
_entity_poly.type
_entity_poly.pdbx_seq_one_letter_code
_entity_poly.pdbx_strand_id
1 'polypeptide(L)' 'MALHTMDVDRGFRRETIVTCLVDISSGVAGEITCIECGGDGDWTKFHPEPETLTAPMRCIECKGTGRIYVSI' A
#
# COMPACT_ATOMS: atom_id res chain seq x y z
N MET A 1 2.76 -25.58 -9.49
CA MET A 1 3.44 -24.28 -9.70
C MET A 1 4.03 -23.87 -8.36
N ALA A 2 5.33 -23.65 -8.30
CA ALA A 2 5.97 -23.20 -7.06
C ALA A 2 5.55 -21.75 -6.81
N LEU A 3 4.95 -21.49 -5.64
CA LEU A 3 4.68 -20.13 -5.16
C LEU A 3 6.04 -19.46 -4.95
N HIS A 4 6.39 -18.51 -5.82
CA HIS A 4 7.56 -17.66 -5.65
C HIS A 4 7.11 -16.45 -4.85
N THR A 5 7.06 -16.61 -3.53
CA THR A 5 6.66 -15.57 -2.60
C THR A 5 7.85 -15.14 -1.77
N MET A 6 8.09 -13.83 -1.67
CA MET A 6 9.09 -13.25 -0.78
C MET A 6 8.40 -12.47 0.34
N ASP A 7 8.95 -12.57 1.55
CA ASP A 7 8.63 -11.71 2.68
C ASP A 7 9.33 -10.37 2.51
N VAL A 8 8.56 -9.31 2.24
CA VAL A 8 9.09 -7.94 2.11
C VAL A 8 8.85 -7.18 3.40
N ASP A 9 9.89 -6.52 3.92
CA ASP A 9 9.77 -5.53 4.98
C ASP A 9 9.00 -4.31 4.45
N ARG A 10 7.76 -4.14 4.92
CA ARG A 10 6.87 -3.03 4.53
C ARG A 10 7.15 -1.73 5.31
N GLY A 11 8.33 -1.58 5.91
CA GLY A 11 8.73 -0.39 6.66
C GLY A 11 8.09 -0.30 8.05
N PHE A 12 8.14 0.89 8.65
CA PHE A 12 7.68 1.12 10.03
C PHE A 12 6.25 1.70 10.07
N ARG A 13 5.28 0.92 10.55
CA ARG A 13 4.04 1.48 11.11
C ARG A 13 4.23 1.58 12.62
N ARG A 14 4.53 2.77 13.14
CA ARG A 14 4.74 2.99 14.60
C ARG A 14 5.70 1.93 15.19
N GLU A 15 6.89 1.81 14.61
CA GLU A 15 7.95 0.85 15.02
C GLU A 15 7.67 -0.64 14.74
N THR A 16 6.55 -0.99 14.10
CA THR A 16 6.24 -2.38 13.73
C THR A 16 6.65 -2.68 12.29
N ILE A 17 7.53 -3.67 12.11
CA ILE A 17 7.85 -4.28 10.81
C ILE A 17 6.62 -5.07 10.35
N VAL A 18 6.09 -4.76 9.18
CA VAL A 18 4.98 -5.51 8.59
C VAL A 18 5.51 -6.33 7.42
N THR A 19 5.31 -7.64 7.45
CA THR A 19 5.73 -8.55 6.37
C THR A 19 4.55 -8.84 5.44
N CYS A 20 4.79 -9.03 4.14
CA CYS A 20 3.77 -9.56 3.23
C CYS A 20 4.38 -10.42 2.14
N LEU A 21 3.57 -11.38 1.67
CA LEU A 21 3.90 -12.22 0.53
C LEU A 21 3.72 -11.43 -0.76
N VAL A 22 4.79 -11.40 -1.55
CA VAL A 22 4.82 -10.77 -2.87
C VAL A 22 5.07 -11.82 -3.93
N ASP A 23 4.21 -11.87 -4.96
CA ASP A 23 4.45 -12.71 -6.13
C ASP A 23 5.59 -12.12 -6.98
N ILE A 24 6.71 -12.83 -7.04
CA ILE A 24 7.91 -12.41 -7.76
C ILE A 24 8.06 -13.05 -9.14
N SER A 25 7.01 -13.73 -9.65
CA SER A 25 7.04 -14.47 -10.92
C SER A 25 7.44 -13.64 -12.14
N SER A 26 7.36 -12.31 -12.06
CA SER A 26 7.76 -11.37 -13.11
C SER A 26 9.13 -10.69 -12.91
N GLY A 27 9.80 -10.91 -11.77
CA GLY A 27 11.20 -10.53 -11.53
C GLY A 27 11.56 -9.03 -11.51
N VAL A 28 10.61 -8.09 -11.58
CA VAL A 28 10.93 -6.65 -11.73
C VAL A 28 10.22 -5.72 -10.74
N ALA A 29 9.00 -6.04 -10.29
CA ALA A 29 8.31 -5.27 -9.27
C ALA A 29 7.21 -6.11 -8.60
N GLY A 30 7.21 -6.12 -7.27
CA GLY A 30 6.13 -6.67 -6.45
C GLY A 30 5.01 -5.66 -6.25
N GLU A 31 3.77 -6.10 -6.06
CA GLU A 31 2.66 -5.22 -5.68
C GLU A 31 2.17 -5.56 -4.26
N ILE A 32 2.02 -4.54 -3.40
CA ILE A 32 1.54 -4.72 -2.03
C ILE A 32 0.42 -3.73 -1.72
N THR A 33 -0.46 -4.08 -0.76
CA THR A 33 -1.42 -3.13 -0.18
C THR A 33 -0.69 -1.91 0.38
N CYS A 34 -1.20 -0.72 0.08
CA CYS A 34 -0.65 0.53 0.59
C CYS A 34 -0.70 0.57 2.12
N ILE A 35 0.44 0.80 2.74
CA ILE A 35 0.57 0.82 4.20
C ILE A 35 -0.11 2.03 4.85
N GLU A 36 -0.20 3.13 4.11
CA GLU A 36 -0.74 4.36 4.66
C GLU A 36 -2.27 4.40 4.61
N CYS A 37 -2.87 4.07 3.46
CA CYS A 37 -4.35 3.99 3.39
C CYS A 37 -4.91 2.66 3.89
N GLY A 38 -4.09 1.65 4.12
CA GLY A 38 -4.56 0.31 4.48
C GLY A 38 -5.26 -0.43 3.34
N GLY A 39 -5.17 0.08 2.11
CA GLY A 39 -5.52 -0.69 0.90
C GLY A 39 -6.73 -0.25 0.09
N ASP A 40 -7.47 0.76 0.52
CA ASP A 40 -8.66 1.23 -0.20
C ASP A 40 -8.38 2.44 -1.11
N GLY A 41 -7.19 3.05 -1.02
CA GLY A 41 -6.80 4.19 -1.84
C GLY A 41 -7.45 5.52 -1.43
N ASP A 42 -8.33 5.50 -0.42
CA ASP A 42 -9.08 6.66 0.05
C ASP A 42 -8.48 7.21 1.35
N TRP A 43 -7.95 8.43 1.27
CA TRP A 43 -7.40 9.15 2.42
C TRP A 43 -8.38 10.09 3.09
N THR A 44 -9.57 10.26 2.52
CA THR A 44 -10.61 11.14 3.05
C THR A 44 -10.94 10.78 4.50
N LYS A 45 -10.96 9.48 4.83
CA LYS A 45 -11.21 8.95 6.18
C LYS A 45 -10.23 9.41 7.26
N PHE A 46 -9.08 9.96 6.88
CA PHE A 46 -8.07 10.50 7.79
C PHE A 46 -8.04 12.03 7.81
N HIS A 47 -8.85 12.71 6.99
CA HIS A 47 -8.98 14.16 7.06
C HIS A 47 -9.66 14.55 8.39
N PRO A 48 -9.24 15.64 9.05
CA PRO A 48 -9.90 16.10 10.28
C PRO A 48 -11.38 16.48 10.09
N GLU A 49 -11.72 17.00 8.91
CA GLU A 49 -13.07 17.49 8.55
C GLU A 49 -13.48 16.97 7.16
N PRO A 50 -13.72 15.65 6.98
CA PRO A 50 -13.93 15.03 5.67
C PRO A 50 -15.18 15.54 4.92
N GLU A 51 -16.21 15.97 5.64
CA GLU A 51 -17.46 16.52 5.12
C GLU A 51 -17.29 17.87 4.41
N THR A 52 -16.20 18.58 4.68
CA THR A 52 -15.89 19.87 4.06
C THR A 52 -15.28 19.72 2.66
N LEU A 53 -14.90 18.50 2.28
CA LEU A 53 -14.22 18.22 1.03
C LEU A 53 -15.22 18.15 -0.13
N THR A 54 -14.89 18.83 -1.22
CA THR A 54 -15.68 18.77 -2.47
C THR A 54 -15.37 17.54 -3.32
N ALA A 55 -14.31 16.81 -2.98
CA ALA A 55 -13.89 15.57 -3.63
C ALA A 55 -13.05 14.69 -2.68
N PRO A 56 -13.02 13.36 -2.90
CA PRO A 56 -12.19 12.45 -2.11
C PRO A 56 -10.69 12.74 -2.25
N MET A 57 -9.95 12.65 -1.14
CA MET A 57 -8.49 12.74 -1.15
C MET A 57 -7.88 11.42 -1.60
N ARG A 58 -7.05 11.49 -2.64
CA ARG A 58 -6.28 10.34 -3.11
C ARG A 58 -5.04 10.14 -2.25
N CYS A 59 -4.70 8.87 -2.01
CA CYS A 59 -3.42 8.52 -1.41
C CYS A 59 -2.25 9.04 -2.25
N ILE A 60 -1.30 9.73 -1.62
CA ILE A 60 -0.08 10.16 -2.30
C ILE A 60 0.92 9.02 -2.53
N GLU A 61 0.91 7.98 -1.71
CA GLU A 61 1.80 6.82 -1.89
C GLU A 61 1.30 5.92 -3.02
N CYS A 62 0.09 5.37 -2.89
CA CYS A 62 -0.48 4.49 -3.92
C CYS A 62 -1.21 5.22 -5.04
N LYS A 63 -1.16 6.56 -5.08
CA LYS A 63 -1.84 7.38 -6.11
C LYS A 63 -3.33 7.06 -6.28
N GLY A 64 -3.97 6.58 -5.22
CA GLY A 64 -5.39 6.19 -5.20
C GLY A 64 -5.72 4.78 -5.68
N THR A 65 -4.73 3.91 -5.95
CA THR A 65 -4.96 2.53 -6.41
C THR A 65 -5.21 1.52 -5.29
N GLY A 66 -4.95 1.90 -4.03
CA GLY A 66 -4.90 0.99 -2.88
C GLY A 66 -3.65 0.10 -2.81
N ARG A 67 -2.76 0.18 -3.81
CA ARG A 67 -1.58 -0.70 -3.92
C ARG A 67 -0.34 0.04 -4.41
N ILE A 68 0.84 -0.37 -3.94
CA ILE A 68 2.13 0.21 -4.35
C ILE A 68 3.01 -0.85 -4.99
N TYR A 69 3.78 -0.42 -6.00
CA TYR A 69 4.84 -1.23 -6.58
C TYR A 69 6.10 -1.09 -5.74
N VAL A 70 6.70 -2.21 -5.40
CA VAL A 70 8.00 -2.28 -4.72
C VAL A 70 9.00 -2.92 -5.67
N SER A 71 10.12 -2.23 -5.89
CA SER A 71 11.29 -2.85 -6.50
C SER A 71 11.90 -3.78 -5.48
N ILE A 72 12.29 -4.97 -5.92
CA ILE A 72 12.98 -5.99 -5.12
C ILE A 72 14.49 -5.82 -5.34
#